data_AF-A0A955YR94-F1
#
_entry.id   AF-A0A955YR94-F1
#
_cell.length_a   1.000
_cell.length_b   1.000
_cell.length_c   1.000
_cell.angle_alpha   90.00
_cell.angle_beta   90.00
_cell.angle_gamma   90.00
#
_symmetry.space_group_name_H-M   'P 1'
#
loop_
_entity.id
_entity.type
_entity.pdbx_description
1 polymer ?
#
loop_
_entity_poly.entity_id
_entity_poly.type
_entity_poly.pdbx_seq_one_letter_code
_entity_poly.pdbx_strand_id
1 'polypeptide(L)'
;LDQQVLSVWREGAPVFVTLISSGKPNHATPPGLYRIETKRAYGKMSSLEDARKPYFADAVPWAMYFQGNYALHAAYWHDMFGHRHSHGCVNLSPKDAKRVFELAGPVLPDGWLLVHEHARDPGALVRVRAAGEPTPDLRTPLTP
;
A
#
# COMPACT_ATOMS: atom_id res chain seq x y z
N LEU A 1 8.67 -4.93 -8.93
CA LEU A 1 8.75 -3.46 -8.86
C LEU A 1 9.24 -2.94 -10.19
N ASP A 2 10.04 -3.69 -10.96
CA ASP A 2 10.48 -3.25 -12.29
C ASP A 2 9.32 -3.06 -13.28
N GLN A 3 8.24 -3.82 -13.09
CA GLN A 3 7.03 -3.74 -13.91
C GLN A 3 6.09 -2.58 -13.53
N GLN A 4 6.22 -2.01 -12.33
CA GLN A 4 5.32 -0.95 -11.82
C GLN A 4 3.81 -1.26 -11.98
N VAL A 5 3.43 -2.51 -11.72
CA VAL A 5 2.05 -3.01 -11.78
C VAL A 5 1.67 -3.62 -10.43
N LEU A 6 0.40 -3.42 -10.04
CA LEU A 6 -0.25 -4.13 -8.96
C LEU A 6 -1.40 -4.98 -9.51
N SER A 7 -1.48 -6.22 -9.04
CA SER A 7 -2.57 -7.15 -9.33
C SER A 7 -3.20 -7.61 -8.04
N VAL A 8 -4.52 -7.47 -7.91
CA VAL A 8 -5.30 -8.04 -6.80
C VAL A 8 -5.78 -9.42 -7.21
N TRP A 9 -5.52 -10.41 -6.37
CA TRP A 9 -5.88 -11.81 -6.62
C TRP A 9 -6.94 -12.27 -5.62
N ARG A 10 -7.90 -13.06 -6.10
CA ARG A 10 -8.89 -13.74 -5.29
C ARG A 10 -9.01 -15.16 -5.80
N GLU A 11 -8.94 -16.15 -4.91
CA GLU A 11 -9.12 -17.57 -5.24
C GLU A 11 -8.22 -18.06 -6.41
N GLY A 12 -6.99 -17.53 -6.48
CA GLY A 12 -6.03 -17.93 -7.51
C GLY A 12 -6.21 -17.27 -8.88
N ALA A 13 -7.12 -16.30 -9.03
CA ALA A 13 -7.27 -15.50 -10.26
C ALA A 13 -7.09 -13.99 -10.01
N PRO A 14 -6.50 -13.24 -10.95
CA PRO A 14 -6.46 -11.78 -10.86
C PRO A 14 -7.84 -11.19 -11.11
N VAL A 15 -8.34 -10.38 -10.18
CA VAL A 15 -9.66 -9.71 -10.27
C VAL A 15 -9.55 -8.21 -10.58
N PHE A 16 -8.35 -7.65 -10.43
CA PHE A 16 -8.06 -6.26 -10.76
C PHE A 16 -6.56 -6.07 -11.02
N VAL A 17 -6.21 -5.25 -12.01
CA VAL A 17 -4.83 -4.90 -12.34
C VAL A 17 -4.75 -3.41 -12.62
N THR A 18 -3.73 -2.76 -12.09
CA THR A 18 -3.49 -1.32 -12.25
C THR A 18 -2.01 -1.00 -12.28
N LEU A 19 -1.67 0.15 -12.85
CA LEU A 19 -0.34 0.75 -12.70
C LEU A 19 -0.17 1.32 -11.29
N ILE A 20 1.08 1.37 -10.84
CA ILE A 20 1.50 1.95 -9.56
C ILE A 20 2.72 2.85 -9.73
N SER A 21 3.04 3.65 -8.72
CA SER A 21 4.36 4.25 -8.56
C SER A 21 4.95 3.83 -7.22
N SER A 22 5.95 2.95 -7.24
CA SER A 22 6.65 2.52 -6.04
C SER A 22 7.79 3.47 -5.65
N GLY A 23 8.53 3.11 -4.61
CA GLY A 23 9.69 3.85 -4.12
C GLY A 23 10.81 4.03 -5.15
N LYS A 24 11.40 5.22 -5.18
CA LYS A 24 12.64 5.54 -5.94
C LYS A 24 13.84 4.73 -5.41
N PRO A 25 14.93 4.55 -6.17
CA PRO A 25 16.08 3.74 -5.73
C PRO A 25 16.61 4.04 -4.31
N ASN A 26 16.72 5.31 -3.91
CA ASN A 26 17.19 5.69 -2.57
C ASN A 26 16.11 5.65 -1.48
N HIS A 27 14.87 5.28 -1.84
CA HIS A 27 13.71 5.14 -0.98
C HIS A 27 12.87 3.95 -1.46
N ALA A 28 13.53 2.82 -1.73
CA ALA A 28 12.92 1.69 -2.40
C ALA A 28 11.82 1.07 -1.53
N THR A 29 10.74 0.61 -2.16
CA THR A 29 9.77 -0.25 -1.50
C THR A 29 10.44 -1.63 -1.29
N PRO A 30 10.58 -2.13 -0.06
CA PRO A 30 11.28 -3.37 0.21
C PRO A 30 10.52 -4.59 -0.37
N PRO A 31 11.21 -5.51 -1.07
CA PRO A 31 10.61 -6.79 -1.45
C PRO A 31 10.30 -7.66 -0.23
N GLY A 32 9.18 -8.36 -0.29
CA GLY A 32 8.70 -9.17 0.83
C GLY A 32 7.26 -9.60 0.68
N LEU A 33 6.87 -10.55 1.51
CA LEU A 33 5.48 -10.91 1.76
C LEU A 33 5.05 -10.25 3.06
N TYR A 34 4.05 -9.40 2.97
CA TYR A 34 3.47 -8.62 4.06
C TYR A 34 1.99 -8.91 4.19
N ARG A 35 1.39 -8.26 5.17
CA ARG A 35 -0.05 -8.27 5.45
C ARG A 35 -0.48 -6.83 5.64
N ILE A 36 -1.64 -6.47 5.10
CA ILE A 36 -2.25 -5.18 5.43
C ILE A 36 -2.65 -5.22 6.90
N GLU A 37 -2.01 -4.36 7.68
CA GLU A 37 -2.25 -4.19 9.10
C GLU A 37 -3.42 -3.20 9.26
N THR A 38 -3.20 -1.94 8.87
CA THR A 38 -4.18 -0.88 9.08
C THR A 38 -4.74 -0.34 7.78
N LYS A 39 -6.05 -0.12 7.73
CA LYS A 39 -6.73 0.63 6.67
C LYS A 39 -7.32 1.93 7.20
N ARG A 40 -7.13 3.02 6.46
CA ARG A 40 -7.70 4.34 6.74
C ARG A 40 -8.43 4.88 5.52
N ALA A 41 -9.69 5.29 5.70
CA ALA A 41 -10.49 5.90 4.63
C ALA A 41 -9.85 7.20 4.12
N TYR A 42 -9.35 8.02 5.04
CA TYR A 42 -8.48 9.16 4.77
C TYR A 42 -7.57 9.44 5.97
N GLY A 43 -6.42 10.05 5.74
CA GLY A 43 -5.49 10.43 6.80
C GLY A 43 -4.44 11.43 6.35
N LYS A 44 -3.73 12.02 7.31
CA LYS A 44 -2.55 12.84 7.01
C LYS A 44 -1.36 11.91 6.77
N MET A 45 -0.63 12.13 5.69
CA MET A 45 0.67 11.48 5.47
C MET A 45 1.75 12.56 5.35
N SER A 46 2.75 12.47 6.22
CA SER A 46 3.93 13.33 6.21
C SER A 46 5.18 12.50 5.99
N SER A 47 6.22 13.14 5.47
CA SER A 47 7.58 12.60 5.53
C SER A 47 8.05 12.42 6.99
N LEU A 48 9.10 11.62 7.18
CA LEU A 48 9.88 11.60 8.42
C LEU A 48 10.37 13.02 8.77
N GLU A 49 10.51 13.33 10.06
CA GLU A 49 10.88 14.67 10.55
C GLU A 49 12.22 15.19 10.01
N ASP A 50 13.12 14.28 9.61
CA ASP A 50 14.47 14.56 9.11
C ASP A 50 14.59 14.52 7.57
N ALA A 51 13.46 14.42 6.86
CA ALA A 51 13.49 14.31 5.40
C ALA A 51 14.02 15.59 4.75
N ARG A 52 15.09 15.45 3.94
CA ARG A 52 15.75 16.54 3.19
C ARG A 52 14.80 17.32 2.26
N LYS A 53 13.65 16.75 1.92
CA LYS A 53 12.51 17.41 1.26
C LYS A 53 11.22 16.95 1.94
N PRO A 54 10.73 17.68 2.96
CA PRO A 54 9.54 17.26 3.65
C PRO A 54 8.35 17.33 2.71
N TYR A 55 7.48 16.32 2.76
CA TYR A 55 6.19 16.35 2.06
C TYR A 55 5.08 16.23 3.08
N PHE A 56 3.98 16.92 2.80
CA PHE A 56 2.79 16.92 3.61
C PHE A 56 1.60 16.76 2.67
N ALA A 57 0.90 15.64 2.79
CA ALA A 57 -0.33 15.39 2.09
C ALA A 57 -1.44 15.24 3.14
N ASP A 58 -2.32 16.24 3.21
CA ASP A 58 -3.52 16.17 4.03
C ASP A 58 -4.59 15.32 3.33
N ALA A 59 -5.35 14.58 4.12
CA ALA A 59 -6.50 13.80 3.67
C ALA A 59 -6.22 12.80 2.53
N VAL A 60 -5.06 12.14 2.54
CA VAL A 60 -4.73 11.04 1.62
C VAL A 60 -5.76 9.92 1.78
N PRO A 61 -6.56 9.61 0.76
CA PRO A 61 -7.59 8.60 0.88
C PRO A 61 -7.05 7.19 0.63
N TRP A 62 -7.77 6.20 1.15
CA TRP A 62 -7.59 4.78 0.86
C TRP A 62 -6.20 4.22 1.23
N ALA A 63 -5.68 4.62 2.38
CA ALA A 63 -4.37 4.16 2.85
C ALA A 63 -4.49 2.74 3.44
N MET A 64 -3.60 1.85 3.00
CA MET A 64 -3.47 0.44 3.41
C MET A 64 -2.02 0.20 3.85
N TYR A 65 -1.76 0.26 5.15
CA TYR A 65 -0.44 0.07 5.73
C TYR A 65 -0.11 -1.42 5.84
N PHE A 66 1.10 -1.81 5.47
CA PHE A 66 1.54 -3.21 5.52
C PHE A 66 2.88 -3.46 6.19
N GLN A 67 3.64 -2.38 6.49
CA GLN A 67 4.85 -2.46 7.30
C GLN A 67 5.25 -1.06 7.79
N GLY A 68 5.03 -0.75 9.08
CA GLY A 68 5.37 0.55 9.64
C GLY A 68 4.75 1.71 8.84
N ASN A 69 5.58 2.54 8.20
CA ASN A 69 5.12 3.66 7.37
C ASN A 69 4.94 3.31 5.88
N TYR A 70 5.14 2.06 5.46
CA TYR A 70 4.89 1.62 4.09
C TYR A 70 3.41 1.31 3.89
N ALA A 71 2.80 1.98 2.92
CA ALA A 71 1.39 1.81 2.58
C ALA A 71 1.16 1.80 1.07
N LEU A 72 0.04 1.20 0.66
CA LEU A 72 -0.61 1.51 -0.60
C LEU A 72 -1.61 2.65 -0.36
N HIS A 73 -1.62 3.67 -1.21
CA HIS A 73 -2.58 4.77 -1.05
C HIS A 73 -2.80 5.53 -2.36
N ALA A 74 -3.84 6.37 -2.39
CA ALA A 74 -4.06 7.29 -3.49
C ALA A 74 -2.98 8.38 -3.52
N ALA A 75 -2.47 8.70 -4.71
CA ALA A 75 -1.63 9.87 -4.95
C ALA A 75 -2.33 10.78 -5.95
N TYR A 76 -3.01 11.82 -5.45
CA TYR A 76 -3.70 12.80 -6.31
C TYR A 76 -2.75 13.91 -6.83
N TRP A 77 -1.52 13.97 -6.31
CA TRP A 77 -0.56 15.04 -6.60
C TRP A 77 0.39 14.73 -7.77
N HIS A 78 0.32 13.53 -8.35
CA HIS A 78 1.05 13.18 -9.57
C HIS A 78 0.32 12.11 -10.37
N ASP A 79 0.74 11.93 -11.62
CA ASP A 79 0.19 11.00 -12.60
C ASP A 79 1.22 9.99 -13.14
N MET A 80 2.42 9.94 -12.55
CA MET A 80 3.56 9.09 -12.94
C MET A 80 3.39 7.56 -12.69
N PHE A 81 2.16 7.04 -12.78
CA PHE A 81 1.87 5.62 -12.62
C PHE A 81 2.51 4.81 -13.74
N GLY A 82 3.18 3.72 -13.40
CA GLY A 82 4.09 2.99 -14.31
C GLY A 82 5.56 3.35 -14.13
N HIS A 83 5.88 4.33 -13.28
CA HIS A 83 7.25 4.74 -12.96
C HIS A 83 7.47 4.85 -11.44
N ARG A 84 8.69 4.53 -10.99
CA ARG A 84 9.10 4.72 -9.58
C ARG A 84 9.09 6.21 -9.24
N HIS A 85 8.32 6.62 -8.24
CA HIS A 85 8.16 8.05 -7.91
C HIS A 85 8.11 8.36 -6.39
N SER A 86 7.65 7.41 -5.57
CA SER A 86 7.39 7.66 -4.14
C SER A 86 8.67 7.63 -3.27
N HIS A 87 8.50 7.91 -1.99
CA HIS A 87 9.51 7.73 -0.93
C HIS A 87 9.35 6.38 -0.19
N GLY A 88 8.83 5.36 -0.85
CA GLY A 88 8.72 4.00 -0.31
C GLY A 88 7.32 3.41 -0.42
N CYS A 89 6.28 4.23 -0.27
CA CYS A 89 4.89 3.80 -0.44
C CYS A 89 4.59 3.36 -1.88
N VAL A 90 3.46 2.66 -2.06
CA VAL A 90 2.97 2.26 -3.37
C VAL A 90 1.82 3.18 -3.75
N ASN A 91 2.10 4.14 -4.63
CA ASN A 91 1.12 5.12 -5.06
C ASN A 91 0.22 4.53 -6.14
N LEU A 92 -1.07 4.80 -6.03
CA LEU A 92 -2.13 4.41 -6.96
C LEU A 92 -2.88 5.66 -7.44
N SER A 93 -3.50 5.60 -8.62
CA SER A 93 -4.46 6.62 -9.01
C SER A 93 -5.60 6.66 -7.98
N PRO A 94 -6.24 7.80 -7.69
CA PRO A 94 -7.31 7.86 -6.69
C PRO A 94 -8.45 6.85 -6.95
N LYS A 95 -8.80 6.61 -8.22
CA LYS A 95 -9.82 5.64 -8.62
C LYS A 95 -9.38 4.21 -8.33
N ASP A 96 -8.14 3.87 -8.69
CA ASP A 96 -7.61 2.52 -8.51
C ASP A 96 -7.32 2.22 -7.04
N ALA A 97 -6.86 3.22 -6.28
CA ALA A 97 -6.68 3.12 -4.83
C ALA A 97 -7.98 2.74 -4.12
N LYS A 98 -9.08 3.42 -4.46
CA LYS A 98 -10.42 3.09 -3.94
C LYS A 98 -10.78 1.64 -4.28
N ARG A 99 -10.57 1.23 -5.53
CA ARG A 99 -10.91 -0.12 -5.98
C ARG A 99 -10.09 -1.20 -5.25
N VAL A 100 -8.79 -0.98 -5.06
CA VAL A 100 -7.92 -1.89 -4.29
C VAL A 100 -8.36 -1.93 -2.82
N PHE A 101 -8.69 -0.79 -2.24
CA PHE A 101 -9.17 -0.69 -0.85
C PHE A 101 -10.47 -1.46 -0.61
N GLU A 102 -11.39 -1.45 -1.56
CA GLU A 102 -12.63 -2.25 -1.50
C GLU A 102 -12.38 -3.75 -1.63
N LEU A 103 -11.37 -4.14 -2.42
CA LEU A 103 -11.06 -5.54 -2.70
C LEU A 103 -10.19 -6.21 -1.62
N ALA A 104 -9.41 -5.41 -0.87
CA ALA A 104 -8.45 -5.92 0.09
C ALA A 104 -8.98 -5.82 1.53
N GLY A 105 -8.82 -6.88 2.30
CA GLY A 105 -9.01 -6.85 3.75
C GLY A 105 -7.89 -6.06 4.47
N PRO A 106 -8.12 -5.63 5.72
CA PRO A 106 -9.34 -5.83 6.48
C PRO A 106 -10.51 -4.98 5.96
N VAL A 107 -11.74 -5.49 6.03
CA VAL A 107 -12.91 -4.74 5.60
C VAL A 107 -13.14 -3.59 6.57
N LEU A 108 -13.17 -2.36 6.04
CA LEU A 108 -13.54 -1.19 6.82
C LEU A 108 -15.07 -1.15 6.91
N PRO A 109 -15.68 -1.26 8.10
CA PRO A 109 -17.14 -1.21 8.22
C PRO A 109 -17.70 0.17 7.86
N ASP A 110 -18.96 0.20 7.43
CA ASP A 110 -19.63 1.46 7.08
C ASP A 110 -19.65 2.44 8.26
N GLY A 111 -19.33 3.70 7.99
CA GLY A 111 -19.24 4.76 8.99
C GLY A 111 -17.92 4.80 9.78
N TRP A 112 -17.03 3.83 9.59
CA TRP A 112 -15.71 3.83 10.22
C TRP A 112 -14.67 4.54 9.34
N LEU A 113 -13.68 5.17 9.98
CA LEU A 113 -12.57 5.84 9.29
C LEU A 113 -11.28 5.02 9.29
N LEU A 114 -11.18 4.07 10.21
CA LEU A 114 -10.00 3.26 10.44
C LEU A 114 -10.41 1.84 10.84
N VAL A 115 -9.65 0.85 10.40
CA VAL A 115 -9.73 -0.54 10.86
C VAL A 115 -8.34 -1.13 10.95
N HIS A 116 -8.14 -1.99 11.96
CA HIS A 116 -6.93 -2.81 12.12
C HIS A 116 -7.23 -4.28 11.77
N GLU A 117 -6.19 -5.01 11.38
CA GLU A 117 -6.24 -6.44 11.25
C GLU A 117 -6.59 -7.10 12.59
N HIS A 118 -7.32 -8.21 12.55
CA HIS A 118 -7.71 -8.95 13.75
C HIS A 118 -7.98 -10.41 13.40
N ALA A 119 -8.14 -11.28 14.40
CA ALA A 119 -8.25 -12.73 14.19
C ALA A 119 -9.33 -13.18 13.18
N ARG A 120 -10.44 -12.43 13.06
CA ARG A 120 -11.53 -12.74 12.11
C ARG A 120 -11.33 -12.17 10.71
N ASP A 121 -10.52 -11.12 10.59
CA ASP A 121 -10.12 -10.54 9.31
C ASP A 121 -8.64 -10.13 9.42
N PRO A 122 -7.72 -11.08 9.12
CA PRO A 122 -6.29 -10.87 9.29
C PRO A 122 -5.72 -9.94 8.22
N GLY A 123 -6.53 -9.33 7.36
CA GLY A 123 -6.06 -8.47 6.28
C GLY A 123 -5.49 -9.22 5.07
N ALA A 124 -5.50 -8.53 3.93
CA ALA A 124 -4.99 -9.08 2.69
C ALA A 124 -3.46 -9.19 2.71
N LEU A 125 -2.94 -10.18 2.00
CA LEU A 125 -1.49 -10.31 1.81
C LEU A 125 -0.99 -9.35 0.74
N VAL A 126 0.14 -8.71 0.98
CA VAL A 126 0.83 -7.84 0.02
C VAL A 126 2.15 -8.48 -0.34
N ARG A 127 2.30 -8.91 -1.60
CA ARG A 127 3.54 -9.50 -2.10
C ARG A 127 4.29 -8.50 -2.97
N VAL A 128 5.34 -7.91 -2.43
CA VAL A 128 6.26 -7.03 -3.17
C VAL A 128 7.37 -7.88 -3.76
N ARG A 129 7.47 -7.92 -5.10
CA ARG A 129 8.50 -8.66 -5.84
C ARG A 129 9.42 -7.70 -6.55
N ALA A 130 10.73 -7.91 -6.54
CA ALA A 130 11.70 -7.27 -7.44
C ALA A 130 12.44 -8.35 -8.24
N ALA A 131 12.84 -8.06 -9.48
CA ALA A 131 13.50 -9.05 -10.32
C ALA A 131 14.82 -9.51 -9.69
N GLY A 132 15.03 -10.83 -9.59
CA GLY A 132 16.24 -11.41 -9.02
C GLY A 132 16.36 -11.35 -7.49
N GLU A 133 15.36 -10.80 -6.79
CA GLU A 133 15.38 -10.71 -5.32
C GLU A 133 14.43 -11.74 -4.68
N PRO A 134 14.83 -12.36 -3.56
CA PRO A 134 13.94 -13.24 -2.80
C PRO A 134 12.73 -12.47 -2.28
N THR A 135 11.62 -13.18 -2.04
CA THR A 135 10.45 -12.62 -1.35
C THR A 135 10.38 -13.21 0.05
N PRO A 136 11.13 -12.68 1.03
CA PRO A 136 11.08 -13.17 2.41
C PRO A 136 9.68 -12.97 3.00
N ASP A 137 9.28 -13.86 3.91
CA ASP A 137 8.07 -13.67 4.70
C ASP A 137 8.36 -12.68 5.83
N LEU A 138 7.74 -11.50 5.74
CA LEU A 138 7.91 -10.37 6.66
C LEU A 138 6.58 -10.01 7.32
N ARG A 139 5.61 -10.92 7.31
CA ARG A 139 4.32 -10.72 7.97
C ARG A 139 4.52 -10.63 9.48
N THR A 140 3.98 -9.58 10.08
CA THR A 140 3.88 -9.43 11.53
C THR A 140 2.80 -10.36 12.09
N PRO A 141 2.94 -10.81 13.35
CA PRO A 141 1.86 -11.47 14.07
C PRO A 141 0.63 -10.57 14.12
N LEU A 142 -0.56 -11.16 14.13
CA LEU A 142 -1.79 -10.39 14.29
C LEU A 142 -1.79 -9.71 15.65
N THR A 143 -2.26 -8.46 15.68
CA THR A 143 -2.57 -7.79 16.94
C THR A 143 -3.66 -8.59 17.69
N PRO A 144 -3.51 -8.85 19.00
CA PRO A 144 -4.47 -9.60 19.80
C PRO A 144 -5.89 -9.04 19.78
#